data_AF-A0A328NHU3-F1
#
_entry.id   AF-A0A328NHU3-F1
#
_cell.length_a   1.000
_cell.length_b   1.000
_cell.length_c   1.000
_cell.angle_alpha   90.00
_cell.angle_beta   90.00
_cell.angle_gamma   90.00
#
_symmetry.space_group_name_H-M   'P 1'
#
loop_
_entity.id
_entity.type
_entity.pdbx_description
1 polymer ?
#
loop_
_entity_poly.entity_id
_entity_poly.type
_entity_poly.pdbx_seq_one_letter_code
_entity_poly.pdbx_strand_id
1 'polypeptide(L)'
;MNAVVERVRAAQYAVARVSVAPLLVRAGIFVIVFAGFALAFPAEVLSGRPIFFLAVAALLPAFGPRKVWTTFTALVTVGGWLLATDGYGRPVALWRLLAVAALLYLGHTLCALAALLPYDAMVDPELITRWLVRSAAVLLGSAVLGVLLLQATGTGGGAGYQWVTVLGLLVAVGISVLLGWLLRRR
;
A
#
# COMPACT_ATOMS: atom_id res chain seq x y z
N MET A 1 45.88 10.45 -4.65
CA MET A 1 44.88 10.91 -5.65
C MET A 1 43.49 10.50 -5.17
N ASN A 2 42.93 11.38 -4.35
CA ASN A 2 41.61 11.54 -3.72
C ASN A 2 40.53 10.45 -3.90
N ALA A 3 40.36 9.60 -2.87
CA ALA A 3 39.21 8.70 -2.68
C ALA A 3 37.84 9.39 -2.80
N VAL A 4 37.79 10.72 -2.56
CA VAL A 4 36.59 11.54 -2.77
C VAL A 4 36.19 11.60 -4.26
N VAL A 5 37.16 11.75 -5.17
CA VAL A 5 36.90 11.81 -6.63
C VAL A 5 36.41 10.46 -7.14
N GLU A 6 36.96 9.36 -6.61
CA GLU A 6 36.55 8.00 -6.96
C GLU A 6 35.13 7.69 -6.45
N ARG A 7 34.78 8.11 -5.24
CA ARG A 7 33.41 8.02 -4.71
C ARG A 7 32.42 8.86 -5.50
N VAL A 8 32.80 10.07 -5.89
CA VAL A 8 31.96 10.95 -6.73
C VAL A 8 31.74 10.33 -8.12
N ARG A 9 32.79 9.79 -8.75
CA ARG A 9 32.64 9.08 -10.04
C ARG A 9 31.80 7.82 -9.89
N ALA A 10 32.02 7.01 -8.86
CA ALA A 10 31.20 5.83 -8.59
C ALA A 10 29.71 6.19 -8.39
N ALA A 11 29.43 7.28 -7.68
CA ALA A 11 28.07 7.81 -7.52
C ALA A 11 27.49 8.30 -8.87
N GLN A 12 28.27 9.03 -9.67
CA GLN A 12 27.86 9.48 -11.00
C GLN A 12 27.56 8.31 -11.95
N TYR A 13 28.39 7.27 -11.96
CA TYR A 13 28.15 6.06 -12.76
C TYR A 13 26.93 5.27 -12.27
N ALA A 14 26.68 5.24 -10.97
CA ALA A 14 25.48 4.60 -10.41
C ALA A 14 24.21 5.37 -10.81
N VAL A 15 24.23 6.70 -10.75
CA VAL A 15 23.12 7.56 -11.15
C VAL A 15 22.86 7.49 -12.66
N ALA A 16 23.91 7.47 -13.48
CA ALA A 16 23.80 7.35 -14.94
C ALA A 16 23.21 6.02 -15.42
N ARG A 17 23.25 4.97 -14.58
CA ARG A 17 22.63 3.66 -14.85
C ARG A 17 21.20 3.53 -14.36
N VAL A 18 20.64 4.54 -13.69
CA VAL A 18 19.25 4.48 -13.23
C VAL A 18 18.31 4.57 -14.44
N SER A 19 17.57 3.49 -14.69
CA SER A 19 16.53 3.47 -15.69
C SER A 19 15.30 4.24 -15.20
N VAL A 20 14.59 4.92 -16.12
CA VAL A 20 13.41 5.73 -15.80
C VAL A 20 12.27 4.89 -15.21
N ALA A 21 12.09 3.65 -15.70
CA ALA A 21 10.98 2.80 -15.28
C ALA A 21 11.00 2.43 -13.78
N PRO A 22 12.10 1.90 -13.19
CA PRO A 22 12.19 1.70 -11.75
C PRO A 22 11.97 2.98 -10.92
N LEU A 23 12.40 4.14 -11.42
CA LEU A 23 12.16 5.42 -10.75
C LEU A 23 10.66 5.78 -10.75
N LEU A 24 9.98 5.61 -11.88
CA LEU A 24 8.53 5.82 -11.99
C LEU A 24 7.74 4.89 -11.08
N VAL A 25 8.14 3.63 -10.94
CA VAL A 25 7.50 2.70 -9.99
C VAL A 25 7.64 3.21 -8.55
N ARG A 26 8.83 3.70 -8.16
CA ARG A 26 9.05 4.26 -6.81
C ARG A 26 8.28 5.56 -6.57
N ALA A 27 8.22 6.43 -7.57
CA ALA A 27 7.38 7.62 -7.53
C ALA A 27 5.89 7.23 -7.39
N GLY A 28 5.45 6.21 -8.12
CA GLY A 28 4.11 5.63 -8.00
C GLY A 28 3.80 5.10 -6.60
N ILE A 29 4.75 4.41 -5.96
CA ILE A 29 4.62 3.99 -4.55
C ILE A 29 4.38 5.19 -3.64
N PHE A 30 5.22 6.22 -3.75
CA PHE A 30 5.07 7.43 -2.94
C PHE A 30 3.70 8.07 -3.13
N VAL A 31 3.28 8.28 -4.38
CA VAL A 31 1.99 8.90 -4.71
C VAL A 31 0.83 8.09 -4.15
N ILE A 32 0.83 6.76 -4.33
CA ILE A 32 -0.25 5.90 -3.85
C ILE A 32 -0.30 5.85 -2.32
N VAL A 33 0.84 5.72 -1.65
CA VAL A 33 0.90 5.68 -0.18
C VAL A 33 0.50 7.03 0.40
N PHE A 34 0.98 8.13 -0.16
CA PHE A 34 0.61 9.48 0.29
C PHE A 34 -0.87 9.77 0.07
N ALA A 35 -1.44 9.39 -1.08
CA ALA A 35 -2.88 9.47 -1.32
C ALA A 35 -3.67 8.61 -0.32
N GLY A 36 -3.14 7.44 0.05
CA GLY A 36 -3.71 6.57 1.09
C GLY A 36 -3.77 7.29 2.44
N PHE A 37 -2.69 7.94 2.85
CA PHE A 37 -2.67 8.78 4.05
C PHE A 37 -3.64 9.94 3.98
N ALA A 38 -3.68 10.65 2.86
CA ALA A 38 -4.57 11.80 2.67
C ALA A 38 -6.07 11.42 2.75
N LEU A 39 -6.45 10.24 2.25
CA LEU A 39 -7.83 9.75 2.35
C LEU A 39 -8.16 9.16 3.73
N ALA A 40 -7.18 8.55 4.37
CA ALA A 40 -7.34 7.91 5.67
C ALA A 40 -7.46 8.93 6.81
N PHE A 41 -6.55 9.91 6.87
CA PHE A 41 -6.52 10.89 7.95
C PHE A 41 -7.63 11.95 7.82
N PRO A 42 -8.11 12.49 8.96
CA PRO A 42 -9.05 13.61 8.97
C PRO A 42 -8.33 14.91 8.56
N ALA A 43 -9.06 15.87 7.98
CA ALA A 43 -8.49 17.09 7.40
C ALA A 43 -7.80 17.97 8.47
N GLU A 44 -8.29 17.90 9.69
CA GLU A 44 -7.77 18.53 10.89
C GLU A 44 -6.34 18.09 11.17
N VAL A 45 -6.05 16.79 11.02
CA VAL A 45 -4.69 16.23 11.20
C VAL A 45 -3.79 16.56 10.01
N LEU A 46 -4.36 16.69 8.80
CA LEU A 46 -3.61 17.07 7.60
C LEU A 46 -3.24 18.57 7.58
N SER A 47 -3.81 19.38 8.46
CA SER A 47 -3.47 20.80 8.55
C SER A 47 -2.14 21.02 9.30
N GLY A 48 -1.23 21.80 8.71
CA GLY A 48 0.03 22.19 9.36
C GLY A 48 1.19 21.18 9.23
N ARG A 49 1.95 20.97 10.31
CA ARG A 49 3.19 20.16 10.31
C ARG A 49 3.01 18.65 10.05
N PRO A 50 1.92 17.98 10.46
CA PRO A 50 1.81 16.52 10.30
C PRO A 50 1.82 16.04 8.85
N ILE A 51 1.32 16.84 7.89
CA ILE A 51 1.35 16.47 6.46
C ILE A 51 2.78 16.24 5.95
N PHE A 52 3.74 17.02 6.46
CA PHE A 52 5.14 16.85 6.11
C PHE A 52 5.68 15.51 6.63
N PHE A 53 5.37 15.15 7.89
CA PHE A 53 5.76 13.85 8.44
C PHE A 53 5.10 12.68 7.70
N LEU A 54 3.85 12.83 7.27
CA LEU A 54 3.16 11.82 6.45
C LEU A 54 3.80 11.71 5.06
N ALA A 55 4.20 12.82 4.44
CA ALA A 55 4.95 12.79 3.19
C ALA A 55 6.30 12.07 3.36
N VAL A 56 7.04 12.36 4.43
CA VAL A 56 8.30 11.66 4.75
C VAL A 56 8.04 10.17 5.00
N ALA A 57 6.99 9.82 5.73
CA ALA A 57 6.61 8.42 5.97
C ALA A 57 6.24 7.69 4.67
N ALA A 58 5.59 8.36 3.71
CA ALA A 58 5.23 7.79 2.42
C ALA A 58 6.46 7.50 1.54
N LEU A 59 7.59 8.16 1.78
CA LEU A 59 8.86 7.86 1.10
C LEU A 59 9.51 6.56 1.59
N LEU A 60 9.24 6.12 2.82
CA LEU A 60 9.87 4.93 3.41
C LEU A 60 9.70 3.67 2.53
N PRO A 61 8.49 3.28 2.08
CA PRO A 61 8.32 2.14 1.19
C PRO A 61 8.90 2.38 -0.21
N ALA A 62 8.94 3.62 -0.69
CA ALA A 62 9.51 3.96 -2.00
C ALA A 62 11.03 3.74 -2.06
N PHE A 63 11.75 3.94 -0.95
CA PHE A 63 13.20 3.67 -0.87
C PHE A 63 13.52 2.24 -0.43
N GLY A 64 12.71 1.65 0.46
CA GLY A 64 12.93 0.31 1.00
C GLY A 64 11.77 -0.66 0.79
N PRO A 65 11.40 -1.02 -0.45
CA PRO A 65 10.21 -1.82 -0.74
C PRO A 65 10.26 -3.25 -0.17
N ARG A 66 11.47 -3.80 0.04
CA ARG A 66 11.69 -5.14 0.64
C ARG A 66 11.59 -5.18 2.17
N LYS A 67 11.39 -4.03 2.82
CA LYS A 67 11.47 -3.90 4.28
C LYS A 67 10.09 -3.77 4.91
N VAL A 68 10.08 -3.75 6.24
CA VAL A 68 8.88 -3.59 7.09
C VAL A 68 8.09 -2.31 6.78
N TRP A 69 8.67 -1.35 6.04
CA TRP A 69 8.05 -0.08 5.67
C TRP A 69 6.72 -0.18 4.93
N THR A 70 6.56 -1.18 4.06
CA THR A 70 5.28 -1.42 3.36
C THR A 70 4.17 -1.77 4.36
N THR A 71 4.46 -2.66 5.31
CA THR A 71 3.53 -3.02 6.38
C THR A 71 3.30 -1.87 7.35
N PHE A 72 4.36 -1.17 7.74
CA PHE A 72 4.27 0.00 8.62
C PHE A 72 3.34 1.07 8.04
N THR A 73 3.54 1.44 6.78
CA THR A 73 2.69 2.44 6.12
C THR A 73 1.26 1.94 5.93
N ALA A 74 1.04 0.65 5.65
CA ALA A 74 -0.31 0.09 5.64
C ALA A 74 -1.00 0.20 7.01
N LEU A 75 -0.30 -0.10 8.10
CA LEU A 75 -0.81 0.04 9.46
C LEU A 75 -1.10 1.51 9.82
N VAL A 76 -0.24 2.45 9.41
CA VAL A 76 -0.47 3.89 9.59
C VAL A 76 -1.71 4.36 8.84
N THR A 77 -1.92 3.90 7.61
CA THR A 77 -3.15 4.20 6.84
C THR A 77 -4.38 3.66 7.54
N VAL A 78 -4.36 2.41 8.02
CA VAL A 78 -5.48 1.83 8.77
C VAL A 78 -5.72 2.58 10.10
N GLY A 79 -4.65 2.95 10.82
CA GLY A 79 -4.74 3.74 12.03
C GLY A 79 -5.32 5.13 11.79
N GLY A 80 -4.92 5.80 10.70
CA GLY A 80 -5.49 7.07 10.28
C GLY A 80 -6.97 6.97 9.94
N TRP A 81 -7.38 5.89 9.26
CA TRP A 81 -8.78 5.60 8.96
C TRP A 81 -9.62 5.45 10.23
N LEU A 82 -9.17 4.61 11.18
CA LEU A 82 -9.86 4.41 12.47
C LEU A 82 -9.92 5.71 13.28
N LEU A 83 -8.83 6.48 13.29
CA LEU A 83 -8.83 7.79 13.93
C LEU A 83 -9.90 8.70 13.30
N ALA A 84 -10.01 8.73 11.97
CA ALA A 84 -11.01 9.54 11.29
C ALA A 84 -12.45 9.08 11.58
N THR A 85 -12.73 7.78 11.56
CA THR A 85 -14.09 7.25 11.75
C THR A 85 -14.52 7.26 13.21
N ASP A 86 -13.68 6.76 14.11
CA ASP A 86 -14.05 6.49 15.50
C ASP A 86 -13.62 7.64 16.41
N GLY A 87 -12.52 8.31 16.09
CA GLY A 87 -11.99 9.45 16.86
C GLY A 87 -12.62 10.80 16.48
N TYR A 88 -12.85 11.02 15.19
CA TYR A 88 -13.40 12.28 14.65
C TYR A 88 -14.84 12.16 14.12
N GLY A 89 -15.46 10.97 14.24
CA GLY A 89 -16.86 10.76 13.84
C GLY A 89 -17.12 10.90 12.34
N ARG A 90 -16.08 10.83 11.48
CA ARG A 90 -16.24 11.02 10.03
C ARG A 90 -16.97 9.82 9.43
N PRO A 91 -18.11 10.02 8.74
CA PRO A 91 -18.94 8.92 8.29
C PRO A 91 -18.21 7.97 7.34
N VAL A 92 -18.51 6.68 7.46
CA VAL A 92 -17.99 5.63 6.56
C VAL A 92 -18.74 5.72 5.23
N ALA A 93 -18.15 6.41 4.26
CA ALA A 93 -18.65 6.45 2.89
C ALA A 93 -18.07 5.30 2.07
N LEU A 94 -18.92 4.60 1.30
CA LEU A 94 -18.53 3.45 0.47
C LEU A 94 -17.38 3.76 -0.49
N TRP A 95 -17.46 4.87 -1.22
CA TRP A 95 -16.40 5.27 -2.16
C TRP A 95 -15.06 5.48 -1.45
N ARG A 96 -15.07 6.02 -0.23
CA ARG A 96 -13.87 6.30 0.56
C ARG A 96 -13.24 5.00 1.05
N LEU A 97 -14.09 4.06 1.50
CA LEU A 97 -13.66 2.73 1.92
C LEU A 97 -13.02 1.96 0.75
N LEU A 98 -13.68 1.94 -0.41
CA LEU A 98 -13.16 1.29 -1.61
C LEU A 98 -11.87 1.93 -2.10
N ALA A 99 -11.78 3.27 -2.07
CA ALA A 99 -10.57 4.00 -2.46
C ALA A 99 -9.39 3.68 -1.54
N VAL A 100 -9.58 3.68 -0.21
CA VAL A 100 -8.52 3.34 0.75
C VAL A 100 -8.09 1.88 0.59
N ALA A 101 -9.04 0.96 0.45
CA ALA A 101 -8.72 -0.45 0.19
C ALA A 101 -7.92 -0.63 -1.11
N ALA A 102 -8.31 0.09 -2.18
CA ALA A 102 -7.61 0.04 -3.45
C ALA A 102 -6.18 0.59 -3.35
N LEU A 103 -5.99 1.73 -2.67
CA LEU A 103 -4.66 2.32 -2.46
C LEU A 103 -3.76 1.43 -1.61
N LEU A 104 -4.29 0.78 -0.57
CA LEU A 104 -3.56 -0.21 0.22
C LEU A 104 -3.08 -1.38 -0.65
N TYR A 105 -3.98 -1.94 -1.47
CA TYR A 105 -3.66 -3.04 -2.37
C TYR A 105 -2.63 -2.64 -3.44
N LEU A 106 -2.82 -1.50 -4.10
CA LEU A 106 -1.90 -0.99 -5.11
C LEU A 106 -0.54 -0.65 -4.50
N GLY A 107 -0.50 -0.02 -3.34
CA GLY A 107 0.74 0.30 -2.64
C GLY A 107 1.53 -0.96 -2.29
N HIS A 108 0.85 -1.99 -1.78
CA HIS A 108 1.46 -3.27 -1.46
C HIS A 108 2.01 -3.98 -2.71
N THR A 109 1.22 -4.08 -3.77
CA THR A 109 1.63 -4.76 -5.02
C THR A 109 2.71 -4.00 -5.79
N LEU A 110 2.70 -2.66 -5.77
CA LEU A 110 3.80 -1.85 -6.32
C LEU A 110 5.09 -2.04 -5.52
N CYS A 111 5.03 -2.12 -4.19
CA CYS A 111 6.20 -2.43 -3.38
C CYS A 111 6.76 -3.83 -3.71
N ALA A 112 5.88 -4.82 -3.90
CA ALA A 112 6.29 -6.15 -4.35
C ALA A 112 6.96 -6.12 -5.73
N LEU A 113 6.42 -5.33 -6.68
CA LEU A 113 7.03 -5.13 -8.00
C LEU A 113 8.40 -4.45 -7.89
N ALA A 114 8.49 -3.34 -7.14
CA ALA A 114 9.73 -2.60 -6.94
C ALA A 114 10.80 -3.41 -6.20
N ALA A 115 10.40 -4.35 -5.34
CA ALA A 115 11.32 -5.27 -4.70
C ALA A 115 12.00 -6.23 -5.69
N LEU A 116 11.44 -6.45 -6.88
CA LEU A 116 11.99 -7.31 -7.92
C LEU A 116 12.77 -6.55 -9.00
N LEU A 117 12.70 -5.21 -9.02
CA LEU A 117 13.32 -4.38 -10.04
C LEU A 117 14.67 -3.79 -9.57
N PRO A 118 15.79 -4.22 -10.16
CA PRO A 118 17.06 -3.47 -10.10
C PRO A 118 16.88 -2.03 -10.59
N TYR A 119 17.71 -1.11 -10.10
CA TYR A 119 17.62 0.31 -10.50
C TYR A 119 18.01 0.54 -11.97
N ASP A 120 18.77 -0.37 -12.56
CA ASP A 120 19.20 -0.40 -13.95
C ASP A 120 18.32 -1.29 -14.85
N ALA A 121 17.24 -1.86 -14.31
CA ALA A 121 16.37 -2.75 -15.06
C ALA A 121 15.60 -2.01 -16.17
N MET A 122 15.73 -2.54 -17.39
CA MET A 122 14.82 -2.25 -18.50
C MET A 122 13.52 -3.03 -18.28
N VAL A 123 12.42 -2.30 -18.05
CA VAL A 123 11.11 -2.90 -17.79
C VAL A 123 10.35 -3.03 -19.10
N ASP A 124 9.96 -4.26 -19.42
CA ASP A 124 9.07 -4.54 -20.55
C ASP A 124 7.69 -3.88 -20.32
N PRO A 125 7.19 -3.02 -21.23
CA PRO A 125 5.85 -2.46 -21.14
C PRO A 125 4.75 -3.51 -20.96
N GLU A 126 4.91 -4.71 -21.53
CA GLU A 126 3.94 -5.80 -21.40
C GLU A 126 3.82 -6.29 -19.94
N LEU A 127 4.91 -6.24 -19.17
CA LEU A 127 4.88 -6.54 -17.74
C LEU A 127 3.96 -5.57 -17.00
N ILE A 128 4.06 -4.28 -17.32
CA ILE A 128 3.28 -3.22 -16.69
C ILE A 128 1.79 -3.38 -17.03
N THR A 129 1.46 -3.64 -18.30
CA THR A 129 0.06 -3.82 -18.72
C THR A 129 -0.56 -5.08 -18.08
N ARG A 130 0.16 -6.21 -18.05
CA ARG A 130 -0.30 -7.43 -17.36
C ARG A 130 -0.50 -7.20 -15.87
N TRP A 131 0.41 -6.48 -15.22
CA TRP A 131 0.28 -6.09 -13.81
C TRP A 131 -0.94 -5.21 -13.58
N LEU A 132 -1.17 -4.20 -14.43
CA LEU A 132 -2.33 -3.31 -14.35
C LEU A 132 -3.64 -4.08 -14.51
N VAL A 133 -3.75 -4.95 -15.52
CA VAL A 133 -4.96 -5.76 -15.76
C VAL A 133 -5.24 -6.69 -14.58
N ARG A 134 -4.20 -7.36 -14.06
CA ARG A 134 -4.35 -8.24 -12.89
C ARG A 134 -4.81 -7.46 -11.66
N SER A 135 -4.17 -6.32 -11.39
CA SER A 135 -4.52 -5.46 -10.25
C SER A 135 -5.95 -4.94 -10.38
N ALA A 136 -6.35 -4.49 -11.58
CA ALA A 136 -7.71 -4.02 -11.85
C ALA A 136 -8.74 -5.13 -11.66
N ALA A 137 -8.48 -6.35 -12.15
CA ALA A 137 -9.36 -7.50 -11.98
C ALA A 137 -9.55 -7.87 -10.50
N VAL A 138 -8.47 -7.89 -9.72
CA VAL A 138 -8.54 -8.16 -8.27
C VAL A 138 -9.31 -7.06 -7.56
N LEU A 139 -9.02 -5.78 -7.84
CA LEU A 139 -9.72 -4.66 -7.22
C LEU A 139 -11.22 -4.68 -7.55
N LEU A 140 -11.59 -4.93 -8.81
CA LEU A 140 -12.98 -5.02 -9.24
C LEU A 140 -13.69 -6.18 -8.56
N GLY A 141 -13.08 -7.37 -8.56
CA GLY A 141 -13.63 -8.55 -7.88
C GLY A 141 -13.82 -8.32 -6.38
N SER A 142 -12.82 -7.75 -5.71
CA SER A 142 -12.91 -7.40 -4.29
C SER A 142 -13.95 -6.32 -4.01
N ALA A 143 -14.08 -5.31 -4.88
CA ALA A 143 -15.09 -4.26 -4.73
C ALA A 143 -16.50 -4.82 -4.88
N VAL A 144 -16.75 -5.65 -5.91
CA VAL A 144 -18.03 -6.32 -6.12
C VAL A 144 -18.39 -7.19 -4.92
N LEU A 145 -17.47 -8.06 -4.48
CA LEU A 145 -17.68 -8.91 -3.30
C LEU A 145 -17.91 -8.08 -2.04
N GLY A 146 -17.13 -7.01 -1.83
CA GLY A 146 -17.28 -6.11 -0.69
C GLY A 146 -18.65 -5.43 -0.66
N VAL A 147 -19.14 -4.94 -1.80
CA VAL A 147 -20.48 -4.35 -1.92
C VAL A 147 -21.57 -5.39 -1.65
N LEU A 148 -21.47 -6.59 -2.23
CA LEU A 148 -22.43 -7.66 -2.00
C LEU A 148 -22.50 -8.07 -0.53
N LEU A 149 -21.36 -8.16 0.15
CA LEU A 149 -21.28 -8.45 1.58
C LEU A 149 -21.94 -7.34 2.41
N LEU A 150 -21.66 -6.07 2.11
CA LEU A 150 -22.28 -4.93 2.80
C LEU A 150 -23.81 -4.95 2.63
N GLN A 151 -24.30 -5.21 1.42
CA GLN A 151 -25.74 -5.33 1.16
C GLN A 151 -26.35 -6.50 1.94
N ALA A 152 -25.67 -7.66 1.99
CA ALA A 152 -26.12 -8.81 2.76
C ALA A 152 -26.18 -8.51 4.27
N THR A 153 -25.22 -7.73 4.80
CA THR A 153 -25.27 -7.32 6.22
C THR A 153 -26.43 -6.39 6.54
N GLY A 154 -26.86 -5.54 5.60
CA GLY A 154 -28.06 -4.72 5.76
C GLY A 154 -29.37 -5.52 5.80
N THR A 155 -29.36 -6.76 5.30
CA THR A 155 -30.52 -7.68 5.37
C THR A 155 -30.56 -8.54 6.65
N GLY A 156 -29.46 -8.58 7.41
CA GLY A 156 -29.40 -9.23 8.72
C GLY A 156 -29.80 -8.25 9.82
N GLY A 157 -30.63 -8.67 10.79
CA GLY A 157 -31.06 -7.83 11.91
C GLY A 157 -29.87 -7.16 12.63
N GLY A 158 -30.08 -5.94 13.15
CA GLY A 158 -29.04 -4.98 13.58
C GLY A 158 -28.08 -5.38 14.71
N ALA A 159 -28.00 -6.66 15.07
CA ALA A 159 -26.98 -7.20 15.95
C ALA A 159 -25.77 -7.67 15.11
N GLY A 160 -24.84 -6.75 14.82
CA GLY A 160 -23.53 -7.12 14.28
C GLY A 160 -22.76 -7.96 15.30
N TYR A 161 -22.59 -9.26 15.05
CA TYR A 161 -21.85 -10.13 15.94
C TYR A 161 -20.34 -9.87 15.85
N GLN A 162 -19.81 -9.04 16.74
CA GLN A 162 -18.38 -8.72 16.83
C GLN A 162 -17.49 -9.98 16.83
N TRP A 163 -17.94 -11.07 17.46
CA TRP A 163 -17.23 -12.35 17.46
C TRP A 163 -17.10 -13.02 16.09
N VAL A 164 -18.07 -12.84 15.19
CA VAL A 164 -17.97 -13.36 13.81
C VAL A 164 -16.87 -12.60 13.06
N THR A 165 -16.77 -11.29 13.23
CA THR A 165 -15.70 -10.48 12.64
C THR A 165 -14.33 -10.86 13.19
N VAL A 166 -14.22 -11.06 14.52
CA VAL A 166 -12.98 -11.51 15.16
C VAL A 166 -12.59 -12.90 14.66
N LEU A 167 -13.53 -13.84 14.56
CA LEU A 167 -13.28 -15.18 14.05
C LEU A 167 -12.83 -15.15 12.59
N GLY A 168 -13.49 -14.36 11.75
CA GLY A 168 -13.09 -14.15 10.35
C GLY A 168 -11.67 -13.59 10.23
N LEU A 169 -11.30 -12.63 11.09
CA LEU A 169 -9.94 -12.08 11.14
C LEU A 169 -8.92 -13.13 11.56
N LEU A 170 -9.22 -13.95 12.59
CA LEU A 170 -8.34 -15.03 13.04
C LEU A 170 -8.11 -16.06 11.93
N VAL A 171 -9.16 -16.43 11.19
CA VAL A 171 -9.05 -17.33 10.03
C VAL A 171 -8.17 -16.72 8.94
N ALA A 172 -8.38 -15.44 8.60
CA ALA A 172 -7.57 -14.76 7.59
C ALA A 172 -6.08 -14.67 7.98
N VAL A 173 -5.79 -14.35 9.25
CA VAL A 173 -4.43 -14.34 9.79
C VAL A 173 -3.84 -15.75 9.76
N GLY A 174 -4.58 -16.76 10.20
CA GLY A 174 -4.15 -18.16 10.20
C GLY A 174 -3.79 -18.66 8.80
N ILE A 175 -4.62 -18.37 7.80
CA ILE A 175 -4.34 -18.69 6.38
C ILE A 175 -3.08 -17.98 5.91
N SER A 176 -2.91 -16.70 6.25
CA SER A 176 -1.73 -15.91 5.85
C SER A 176 -0.44 -16.47 6.44
N VAL A 177 -0.46 -16.86 7.72
CA VAL A 177 0.67 -17.51 8.41
C VAL A 177 0.97 -18.87 7.79
N LEU A 178 -0.07 -19.68 7.53
CA LEU A 178 0.07 -21.01 6.90
C LEU A 178 0.72 -20.90 5.51
N LEU A 179 0.23 -19.98 4.67
CA LEU A 179 0.81 -19.72 3.35
C LEU A 179 2.26 -19.27 3.45
N GLY A 180 2.56 -18.34 4.36
CA GLY A 180 3.93 -17.88 4.59
C GLY A 180 4.88 -18.99 5.05
N TRP A 181 4.39 -19.91 5.89
CA TRP A 181 5.14 -21.07 6.35
C TRP A 181 5.35 -22.09 5.23
N LEU A 182 4.33 -22.39 4.42
CA LEU A 182 4.44 -23.31 3.28
C LEU A 182 5.43 -22.81 2.24
N LEU A 183 5.49 -21.50 1.99
CA LEU A 183 6.42 -20.90 1.04
C LEU A 183 7.88 -20.92 1.54
N ARG A 184 8.11 -20.89 2.86
CA ARG A 184 9.46 -21.00 3.45
C ARG A 184 10.00 -22.43 3.49
N ARG A 185 9.13 -23.42 3.29
CA ARG A 185 9.49 -24.85 3.27
C ARG A 185 9.97 -25.34 1.90
N ARG A 186 9.78 -24.55 0.85
CA ARG A 186 10.30 -24.80 -0.49
C ARG A 186 11.60 -24.04 -0.71
#